data_AF-A0A5P6A790-F1
#
_entry.id   AF-A0A5P6A790-F1
#
_cell.length_a   1.000
_cell.length_b   1.000
_cell.length_c   1.000
_cell.angle_alpha   90.00
_cell.angle_beta   90.00
_cell.angle_gamma   90.00
#
_symmetry.space_group_name_H-M   'P 1'
#
loop_
_entity.id
_entity.type
_entity.pdbx_description
1 polymer ?
#
loop_
_entity_poly.entity_id
_entity_poly.type
_entity_poly.pdbx_seq_one_letter_code
_entity_poly.pdbx_strand_id
1 'polypeptide(L)' 'DIDLAGARGVLVNITAGLDMRLDEFETVGNTVKAFASDNATVVIGTSLDPDMADEIRVTVVATGIGNDKKPDITLVSGGK' A
#
# COMPACT_ATOMS: atom_id res chain seq x y z
N ASP A 1 12.68 -11.62 -8.96
CA ASP A 1 12.47 -10.69 -7.84
C ASP A 1 12.48 -9.26 -8.32
N ILE A 2 11.44 -8.52 -7.98
CA ILE A 2 11.42 -7.06 -8.12
C ILE A 2 11.92 -6.54 -6.77
N ASP A 3 13.11 -5.95 -6.76
CA ASP A 3 13.66 -5.33 -5.56
C ASP A 3 12.98 -3.98 -5.29
N LEU A 4 12.13 -3.93 -4.26
CA LEU A 4 11.44 -2.74 -3.81
C LEU A 4 12.29 -1.88 -2.86
N ALA A 5 13.50 -2.32 -2.49
CA ALA A 5 14.38 -1.61 -1.55
C ALA A 5 14.78 -0.21 -2.05
N GLY A 6 14.76 0.01 -3.36
CA GLY A 6 15.02 1.32 -3.98
C GLY A 6 13.80 2.25 -4.03
N ALA A 7 12.60 1.78 -3.68
CA ALA A 7 11.40 2.60 -3.74
C ALA A 7 11.41 3.68 -2.64
N ARG A 8 11.12 4.92 -3.02
CA ARG A 8 11.02 6.07 -2.10
C ARG A 8 9.57 6.42 -1.76
N GLY A 9 8.63 5.92 -2.55
CA GLY A 9 7.20 6.02 -2.31
C GLY A 9 6.51 4.73 -2.69
N VAL A 10 5.61 4.24 -1.84
CA VAL A 10 4.81 3.04 -2.10
C VAL A 10 3.34 3.36 -1.86
N LEU A 11 2.51 3.11 -2.87
CA LEU A 11 1.06 3.14 -2.74
C LEU A 11 0.54 1.70 -2.68
N VAL A 12 -0.23 1.41 -1.65
CA VAL A 12 -0.91 0.12 -1.47
C VAL A 12 -2.40 0.37 -1.55
N ASN A 13 -3.09 -0.35 -2.44
CA ASN A 13 -4.55 -0.45 -2.40
C ASN A 13 -4.92 -1.86 -1.99
N ILE A 14 -5.68 -1.97 -0.91
CA ILE A 14 -6.28 -3.21 -0.44
C ILE A 14 -7.75 -3.20 -0.84
N THR A 15 -8.17 -4.14 -1.67
CA THR A 15 -9.58 -4.37 -1.99
C THR A 15 -10.04 -5.67 -1.34
N ALA A 16 -11.09 -5.60 -0.53
CA ALA A 16 -11.61 -6.74 0.19
C ALA A 16 -13.12 -6.62 0.43
N GLY A 17 -13.74 -7.73 0.82
CA GLY A 17 -15.12 -7.77 1.29
C GLY A 17 -15.33 -7.05 2.62
N LEU A 18 -16.60 -6.97 3.04
CA LEU A 18 -16.98 -6.41 4.36
C LEU A 18 -16.56 -7.31 5.53
N ASP A 19 -16.11 -8.52 5.23
CA ASP A 19 -15.58 -9.53 6.14
C ASP A 19 -14.08 -9.37 6.42
N MET A 20 -13.41 -8.38 5.81
CA MET A 20 -12.00 -8.11 6.04
C MET A 20 -11.72 -7.84 7.52
N ARG A 21 -10.75 -8.58 8.07
CA ARG A 21 -10.37 -8.46 9.47
C ARG A 21 -9.14 -7.56 9.65
N LEU A 22 -8.98 -7.05 10.88
CA LEU A 22 -7.87 -6.16 11.23
C LEU A 22 -6.51 -6.86 11.13
N ASP A 23 -6.42 -8.14 11.51
CA ASP A 23 -5.20 -8.94 11.42
C ASP A 23 -4.74 -9.14 9.97
N GLU A 24 -5.69 -9.29 9.04
CA GLU A 24 -5.40 -9.34 7.61
C GLU A 24 -4.85 -8.00 7.09
N PHE A 25 -5.46 -6.89 7.51
CA PHE A 25 -4.96 -5.54 7.18
C PHE A 25 -3.54 -5.31 7.70
N GLU A 26 -3.30 -5.64 8.96
CA GLU A 26 -1.98 -5.54 9.60
C GLU A 26 -0.94 -6.42 8.89
N THR A 27 -1.32 -7.64 8.50
CA THR A 27 -0.43 -8.56 7.77
C THR A 27 0.02 -7.95 6.44
N VAL A 28 -0.90 -7.36 5.67
CA VAL A 28 -0.57 -6.69 4.41
C VAL A 28 0.33 -5.48 4.65
N GLY A 29 -0.01 -4.63 5.62
CA GLY A 29 0.77 -3.44 5.97
C GLY A 29 2.21 -3.77 6.39
N ASN A 30 2.37 -4.78 7.25
CA ASN A 30 3.67 -5.25 7.70
C ASN A 30 4.50 -5.86 6.56
N THR A 31 3.86 -6.62 5.68
CA THR A 31 4.51 -7.22 4.52
C THR A 31 5.06 -6.14 3.59
N VAL A 32 4.25 -5.14 3.21
CA VAL A 32 4.71 -4.05 2.33
C VAL A 32 5.85 -3.27 2.98
N LYS A 33 5.75 -2.98 4.28
CA LYS A 33 6.79 -2.27 5.02
C LYS A 33 8.13 -3.02 5.03
N ALA A 34 8.11 -4.36 5.10
CA ALA A 34 9.32 -5.17 5.07
C ALA A 34 10.06 -5.13 3.72
N PHE A 35 9.35 -4.86 2.62
CA PHE A 35 9.95 -4.75 1.28
C PHE A 35 10.32 -3.32 0.89
N ALA A 36 9.73 -2.32 1.54
CA ALA A 36 10.00 -0.91 1.27
C ALA A 36 11.32 -0.46 1.93
N SER A 37 11.96 0.55 1.35
CA SER A 37 13.08 1.25 2.00
C SER A 37 12.64 1.83 3.35
N ASP A 38 13.51 1.83 4.37
CA ASP A 38 13.26 2.50 5.66
C ASP A 38 12.89 3.98 5.52
N ASN A 39 13.31 4.60 4.41
CA ASN A 39 13.05 6.00 4.08
C ASN A 39 11.88 6.21 3.10
N ALA A 40 11.15 5.15 2.74
CA ALA A 40 10.02 5.22 1.84
C ALA A 40 8.79 5.82 2.53
N THR A 41 8.08 6.70 1.84
CA THR A 41 6.74 7.10 2.25
C THR A 41 5.76 6.03 1.78
N VAL A 42 5.04 5.40 2.71
CA VAL A 42 4.03 4.39 2.40
C VAL A 42 2.64 4.97 2.63
N VAL A 43 1.80 4.91 1.60
CA VAL A 43 0.38 5.28 1.67
C VAL A 43 -0.45 4.02 1.46
N ILE A 44 -1.33 3.73 2.41
CA ILE A 44 -2.22 2.57 2.36
C ILE A 44 -3.65 3.07 2.23
N GLY A 45 -4.33 2.65 1.17
CA GLY A 45 -5.75 2.84 0.95
C GLY A 45 -6.50 1.51 1.01
N THR A 46 -7.78 1.59 1.34
CA THR A 46 -8.68 0.43 1.33
C THR A 46 -9.91 0.75 0.48
N SER A 47 -10.32 -0.20 -0.35
CA SER A 47 -11.57 -0.17 -1.11
C SER A 47 -12.41 -1.37 -0.67
N LEU A 48 -13.70 -1.15 -0.40
CA LEU A 48 -14.61 -2.23 -0.04
C LEU A 48 -15.38 -2.67 -1.28
N ASP A 49 -15.34 -3.96 -1.56
CA ASP A 49 -16.09 -4.61 -2.64
C ASP A 49 -17.01 -5.69 -2.03
N PRO A 50 -18.33 -5.42 -1.89
CA PRO A 50 -19.26 -6.37 -1.27
C PRO A 50 -19.39 -7.71 -2.01
N ASP A 51 -19.00 -7.77 -3.28
CA ASP A 51 -19.04 -9.01 -4.08
C ASP A 51 -17.81 -9.89 -3.84
N MET A 52 -16.77 -9.37 -3.18
CA MET A 52 -15.64 -10.17 -2.69
C MET A 52 -16.00 -10.79 -1.34
N ALA A 53 -15.85 -12.11 -1.22
CA ALA A 53 -16.04 -12.86 0.02
C ALA A 53 -14.84 -13.77 0.23
N ASP A 54 -14.31 -13.81 1.46
CA ASP A 54 -13.13 -14.60 1.85
C ASP A 54 -11.88 -14.35 0.97
N GLU A 55 -11.82 -13.23 0.26
CA GLU A 55 -10.73 -12.87 -0.64
C GLU A 55 -10.22 -11.44 -0.41
N ILE A 56 -8.90 -11.27 -0.56
CA ILE A 56 -8.24 -9.97 -0.49
C ILE A 56 -7.38 -9.78 -1.73
N ARG A 57 -7.54 -8.64 -2.40
CA ARG A 57 -6.71 -8.22 -3.51
C ARG A 57 -5.81 -7.07 -3.07
N VAL A 58 -4.51 -7.26 -3.18
CA VAL A 58 -3.51 -6.24 -2.87
C VAL A 58 -2.84 -5.76 -4.16
N THR A 59 -2.94 -4.46 -4.42
CA THR A 59 -2.22 -3.79 -5.51
C THR A 59 -1.14 -2.91 -4.91
N VAL A 60 0.11 -3.12 -5.34
CA VAL A 60 1.27 -2.33 -4.90
C VAL A 60 1.83 -1.55 -6.07
N VAL A 61 2.01 -0.24 -5.89
CA VAL A 61 2.68 0.64 -6.84
C VAL A 61 3.91 1.23 -6.17
N ALA A 62 5.09 0.86 -6.67
CA ALA A 62 6.37 1.35 -6.19
C ALA A 62 6.89 2.49 -7.07
N THR A 63 7.35 3.56 -6.44
CA THR A 63 7.77 4.80 -7.12
C THR A 63 9.12 5.27 -6.58
N GLY A 64 9.81 6.08 -7.38
CA GLY A 64 11.13 6.61 -7.01
C GLY A 64 12.26 5.58 -7.05
N ILE A 65 12.05 4.44 -7.71
CA ILE A 65 13.10 3.42 -7.92
C ILE A 65 14.25 4.04 -8.73
N GLY A 66 15.48 3.93 -8.22
CA GLY A 66 16.67 4.47 -8.87
C GLY A 66 16.81 5.99 -8.78
N ASN A 67 16.04 6.66 -7.91
CA ASN A 67 16.12 8.10 -7.69
C ASN A 67 16.31 8.41 -6.21
N ASP A 68 17.21 9.33 -5.89
CA ASP A 68 17.50 9.72 -4.51
C ASP A 68 16.57 10.82 -3.96
N LYS A 69 15.73 11.41 -4.81
CA LYS A 69 14.73 12.38 -4.37
C LYS A 69 13.54 11.65 -3.73
N LYS A 70 13.23 12.01 -2.48
CA LYS A 70 11.95 11.63 -1.86
C LYS A 70 10.79 12.20 -2.68
N PRO A 71 9.78 11.40 -3.05
CA PRO A 71 8.59 11.89 -3.73
C PRO A 71 7.84 12.83 -2.80
N ASP A 72 7.35 13.94 -3.35
CA ASP A 72 6.45 14.84 -2.65
C ASP A 72 5.03 14.25 -2.70
N ILE A 73 4.68 13.48 -1.68
CA ILE A 73 3.38 12.83 -1.57
C ILE A 73 2.45 13.75 -0.79
N THR A 74 1.54 14.43 -1.50
CA THR A 74 0.46 15.18 -0.87
C THR A 74 -0.78 14.31 -0.75
N LEU A 75 -1.22 14.06 0.49
CA LEU A 75 -2.52 13.43 0.73
C LEU A 75 -3.62 14.45 0.44
N VAL A 76 -4.46 14.15 -0.56
CA VAL A 76 -5.64 14.97 -0.86
C VAL A 76 -6.79 14.44 -0.01
N SER A 77 -7.16 15.19 1.02
CA SER A 77 -8.38 14.93 1.78
C SER A 77 -9.58 15.36 0.93
N GLY A 78 -10.42 14.41 0.52
CA GLY A 78 -11.70 14.73 -0.11
C GLY A 78 -12.55 15.57 0.84
N GLY A 79 -12.90 16.80 0.43
CA GLY A 79 -13.89 17.60 1.12
C GLY A 79 -15.28 17.00 0.91
N LYS A 80 -15.98 16.75 2.02
CA LYS A 80 -17.39 16.32 2.16
C LYS A 80 -18.08 15.74 0.92
#